data_AF-A0A146MER3-F1
#
_entry.id   AF-A0A146MER3-F1
#
_cell.length_a   1.000
_cell.length_b   1.000
_cell.length_c   1.000
_cell.angle_alpha   90.00
_cell.angle_beta   90.00
_cell.angle_gamma   90.00
#
_symmetry.space_group_name_H-M   'P 1'
#
loop_
_entity.id
_entity.type
_entity.pdbx_description
1 polymer ?
#
loop_
_entity_poly.entity_id
_entity_poly.type
_entity_poly.pdbx_seq_one_letter_code
_entity_poly.pdbx_strand_id
1 'polypeptide(L)'
;MVVTRISRDKKGLLKEKRNFKCSECDASYIKLQYLDRHYRSVHLGEKPFKCGICKYATSSKNHLQVHTMRHKDERPFRCKECNFRFHRKNDLKVHSRVHTGEKPYKCGQCDFSSSRRGNLMYHLTQHSGDSIKCSKCDYTASSKSKMRAHFREGNCDL
;
A
#
# COMPACT_ATOMS: atom_id res chain seq x y z
N MET A 1 -17.42 9.20 -20.02
CA MET A 1 -18.64 9.91 -19.56
C MET A 1 -18.34 10.62 -18.24
N VAL A 2 -18.66 11.92 -18.14
CA VAL A 2 -18.47 12.73 -16.92
C VAL A 2 -19.65 12.48 -15.99
N VAL A 3 -19.40 12.16 -14.72
CA VAL A 3 -20.48 11.95 -13.73
C VAL A 3 -20.30 12.91 -12.57
N THR A 4 -21.38 13.60 -12.22
CA THR A 4 -21.45 14.64 -11.21
C THR A 4 -21.92 14.06 -9.87
N ARG A 5 -21.15 14.29 -8.80
CA ARG A 5 -21.61 14.10 -7.41
C ARG A 5 -21.60 15.46 -6.71
N ILE A 6 -22.71 15.77 -6.04
CA ILE A 6 -22.89 17.02 -5.28
C ILE A 6 -22.29 16.82 -3.89
N SER A 7 -21.46 17.75 -3.42
CA SER A 7 -20.96 17.78 -2.03
C SER A 7 -20.87 19.22 -1.53
N ARG A 8 -21.34 19.48 -0.30
CA ARG A 8 -21.35 20.80 0.35
C ARG A 8 -19.97 21.13 0.93
N ASP A 9 -19.50 22.36 0.73
CA ASP A 9 -18.32 22.89 1.41
C ASP A 9 -18.69 23.67 2.68
N LYS A 10 -17.69 24.06 3.48
CA LYS A 10 -17.88 24.79 4.76
C LYS A 10 -18.42 26.22 4.59
N LYS A 11 -18.61 26.70 3.35
CA LYS A 11 -19.15 28.02 3.01
C LYS A 11 -20.51 27.96 2.30
N GLY A 12 -21.13 26.78 2.22
CA GLY A 12 -22.45 26.61 1.60
C GLY A 12 -22.48 26.73 0.08
N LEU A 13 -21.34 26.74 -0.62
CA LEU A 13 -21.27 26.86 -2.07
C LEU A 13 -21.22 25.45 -2.71
N LEU A 14 -22.17 25.16 -3.61
CA LEU A 14 -22.20 23.92 -4.39
C LEU A 14 -20.97 23.88 -5.33
N LYS A 15 -19.91 23.15 -4.96
CA LYS A 15 -18.82 22.84 -5.89
C LYS A 15 -19.11 21.50 -6.56
N GLU A 16 -19.54 21.52 -7.82
CA GLU A 16 -19.54 20.34 -8.69
C GLU A 16 -18.12 19.75 -8.74
N LYS A 17 -17.89 18.64 -8.03
CA LYS A 17 -16.71 17.81 -8.29
C LYS A 17 -17.06 16.86 -9.41
N ARG A 18 -16.79 17.29 -10.64
CA ARG A 18 -16.83 16.42 -11.82
C ARG A 18 -15.66 15.44 -11.73
N ASN A 19 -15.98 14.16 -11.75
CA ASN A 19 -14.99 13.10 -11.77
C ASN A 19 -14.90 12.50 -13.18
N PHE A 20 -13.66 12.21 -13.59
CA PHE A 20 -13.31 11.48 -14.79
C PHE A 20 -13.25 9.99 -14.47
N LYS A 21 -14.10 9.20 -15.12
CA LYS A 21 -14.16 7.74 -14.95
C LYS A 21 -13.25 7.04 -15.95
N CYS A 22 -12.63 5.95 -15.52
CA CYS A 22 -11.95 5.02 -16.42
C CYS A 22 -12.97 4.24 -17.26
N SER A 23 -12.61 3.87 -18.49
CA SER A 23 -13.45 3.04 -19.36
C SER A 23 -13.37 1.56 -19.02
N GLU A 24 -12.22 1.10 -18.51
CA GLU A 24 -11.91 -0.31 -18.31
C GLU A 24 -12.06 -0.78 -16.85
N CYS A 25 -12.32 0.13 -15.90
CA CYS A 25 -12.54 -0.21 -14.51
C CYS A 25 -13.32 0.89 -13.76
N ASP A 26 -13.73 0.59 -12.52
CA ASP A 26 -14.50 1.51 -11.68
C ASP A 26 -13.71 2.71 -11.13
N ALA A 27 -12.44 2.85 -11.52
CA ALA A 27 -11.58 3.93 -11.05
C ALA A 27 -12.10 5.30 -11.54
N SER A 28 -12.11 6.28 -10.62
CA SER A 28 -12.58 7.63 -10.88
C SER A 28 -11.64 8.66 -10.29
N TYR A 29 -11.37 9.74 -11.03
CA TYR A 29 -10.37 10.75 -10.69
C TYR A 29 -10.92 12.16 -10.81
N ILE A 30 -10.48 13.06 -9.94
CA ILE A 30 -10.93 14.47 -9.95
C ILE A 30 -10.26 15.26 -11.10
N LYS A 31 -9.13 14.78 -11.64
CA LYS A 31 -8.39 15.43 -12.73
C LYS A 31 -8.09 14.44 -13.84
N LEU A 32 -8.20 14.89 -15.09
CA LEU A 32 -7.91 14.08 -16.27
C LEU A 32 -6.48 13.53 -16.27
N GLN A 33 -5.49 14.33 -15.85
CA GLN A 33 -4.09 13.88 -15.72
C GLN A 33 -3.91 12.65 -14.82
N TYR A 34 -4.77 12.48 -13.81
CA TYR A 34 -4.70 11.32 -12.92
C TYR A 34 -5.37 10.10 -13.54
N LEU A 35 -6.43 10.31 -14.33
CA LEU A 35 -7.04 9.26 -15.13
C LEU A 35 -6.09 8.77 -16.22
N ASP A 36 -5.46 9.66 -16.98
CA ASP A 36 -4.47 9.31 -18.01
C ASP A 36 -3.31 8.51 -17.42
N ARG A 37 -2.71 8.99 -16.32
CA ARG A 37 -1.66 8.25 -15.62
C ARG A 37 -2.14 6.89 -15.12
N HIS A 38 -3.35 6.80 -14.58
CA HIS A 38 -3.94 5.53 -14.16
C HIS A 38 -4.03 4.57 -15.35
N TYR A 39 -4.64 5.02 -16.44
CA TYR A 39 -4.86 4.20 -17.62
C TYR A 39 -3.55 3.65 -18.18
N ARG A 40 -2.59 4.55 -18.42
CA ARG A 40 -1.23 4.18 -18.87
C ARG A 40 -0.57 3.17 -17.94
N SER A 41 -0.64 3.38 -16.62
CA SER A 41 0.09 2.54 -15.67
C SER A 41 -0.57 1.20 -15.35
N VAL A 42 -1.90 1.13 -15.39
CA VAL A 42 -2.67 -0.07 -14.98
C VAL A 42 -3.09 -0.89 -16.18
N HIS A 43 -3.53 -0.25 -17.27
CA HIS A 43 -4.04 -0.96 -18.45
C HIS A 43 -2.96 -1.14 -19.53
N LEU A 44 -2.09 -0.15 -19.75
CA LEU A 44 -0.98 -0.27 -20.72
C LEU A 44 0.34 -0.74 -20.08
N GLY A 45 0.43 -0.77 -18.75
CA GLY A 45 1.66 -1.14 -18.04
C GLY A 45 2.83 -0.16 -18.20
N GLU A 46 2.58 1.05 -18.72
CA GLU A 46 3.60 2.05 -18.97
C GLU A 46 4.28 2.52 -17.67
N LYS A 47 5.62 2.52 -17.68
CA LYS A 47 6.47 2.97 -16.57
C LYS A 47 7.51 3.96 -17.09
N PRO A 48 7.09 5.20 -17.43
CA PRO A 48 7.96 6.20 -18.07
C PRO A 48 9.16 6.62 -17.20
N PHE A 49 9.05 6.53 -15.87
CA PHE A 49 10.13 6.94 -14.97
C PHE A 49 11.02 5.75 -14.62
N LYS A 50 12.17 5.66 -15.30
CA LYS A 50 13.18 4.61 -15.10
C LYS A 50 14.28 5.08 -14.14
N CYS A 51 14.77 4.16 -13.31
CA CYS A 51 15.95 4.41 -12.48
C CYS A 51 17.21 4.31 -13.33
N GLY A 52 18.13 5.26 -13.16
CA GLY A 52 19.42 5.24 -13.84
C GLY A 52 20.43 4.26 -13.22
N ILE A 53 20.14 3.68 -12.05
CA ILE A 53 21.07 2.84 -11.28
C ILE A 53 20.66 1.35 -11.34
N CYS A 54 19.37 1.05 -11.46
CA CYS A 54 18.88 -0.32 -11.53
C CYS A 54 17.70 -0.45 -12.49
N LYS A 55 17.21 -1.67 -12.72
CA LYS A 55 16.09 -1.96 -13.63
C LYS A 55 14.71 -1.49 -13.12
N TYR A 56 14.65 -0.78 -11.99
CA TYR A 56 13.38 -0.30 -11.44
C TYR A 56 12.77 0.79 -12.33
N ALA A 57 11.46 0.70 -12.58
CA ALA A 57 10.69 1.71 -13.29
C ALA A 57 9.31 1.90 -12.66
N THR A 58 8.76 3.11 -12.79
CA THR A 58 7.47 3.47 -12.19
C THR A 58 6.71 4.48 -13.05
N SER A 59 5.40 4.59 -12.83
CA SER A 59 4.52 5.57 -13.47
C SER A 59 4.45 6.92 -12.75
N SER A 60 5.17 7.08 -11.64
CA SER A 60 5.17 8.30 -10.83
C SER A 60 6.57 8.81 -10.57
N LYS A 61 6.85 10.05 -10.99
CA LYS A 61 8.12 10.74 -10.72
C LYS A 61 8.48 10.76 -9.23
N ASN A 62 7.50 11.02 -8.36
CA ASN A 62 7.72 11.04 -6.91
C ASN A 62 8.12 9.66 -6.37
N HIS A 63 7.56 8.57 -6.92
CA HIS A 63 8.00 7.22 -6.55
C HIS A 63 9.43 6.94 -6.99
N LEU A 64 9.83 7.42 -8.17
CA LEU A 64 11.21 7.30 -8.63
C LEU A 64 12.16 8.06 -7.70
N GLN A 65 11.83 9.29 -7.30
CA GLN A 65 12.65 10.09 -6.38
C GLN A 65 12.83 9.40 -5.02
N VAL A 66 11.75 8.87 -4.43
CA VAL A 66 11.86 8.13 -3.16
C VAL A 66 12.65 6.83 -3.36
N HIS A 67 12.53 6.18 -4.50
CA HIS A 67 13.32 5.00 -4.83
C HIS A 67 14.83 5.34 -4.95
N THR A 68 15.19 6.44 -5.62
CA THR A 68 16.60 6.83 -5.79
C THR A 68 17.27 7.22 -4.47
N MET A 69 16.51 7.73 -3.49
CA MET A 69 17.02 7.95 -2.13
C MET A 69 17.56 6.65 -1.49
N ARG A 70 17.04 5.48 -1.87
CA ARG A 70 17.54 4.19 -1.37
C ARG A 70 18.92 3.85 -1.92
N HIS A 71 19.27 4.30 -3.12
CA HIS A 71 20.60 4.08 -3.68
C HIS A 71 21.67 4.96 -3.01
N LYS A 72 21.28 6.10 -2.45
CA LYS A 72 22.17 7.04 -1.77
C LYS A 72 22.13 6.92 -0.25
N ASP A 73 21.35 5.96 0.27
CA ASP A 73 21.02 5.84 1.69
C ASP A 73 20.48 7.13 2.34
N GLU A 74 19.91 8.03 1.54
CA GLU A 74 19.35 9.29 2.01
C GLU A 74 18.03 9.05 2.75
N ARG A 75 18.03 9.27 4.07
CA ARG A 75 16.85 9.13 4.93
C ARG A 75 16.53 10.47 5.61
N PRO A 76 15.86 11.40 4.91
CA PRO A 76 15.68 12.78 5.39
C PRO A 76 14.79 12.88 6.63
N PHE A 77 13.92 11.90 6.88
CA PHE A 77 12.95 11.98 7.99
C PHE A 77 13.46 11.23 9.21
N ARG A 78 13.98 11.95 10.22
CA ARG A 78 14.48 11.38 11.48
C ARG A 78 13.37 11.30 12.54
N CYS A 79 13.34 10.20 13.30
CA CYS A 79 12.52 10.10 14.51
C CYS A 79 13.05 11.02 15.62
N LYS A 80 12.16 11.67 16.37
CA LYS A 80 12.59 12.54 17.48
C LYS A 80 12.96 11.75 18.73
N GLU A 81 12.39 10.55 18.88
CA GLU A 81 12.48 9.74 20.10
C GLU A 81 13.50 8.59 19.98
N CYS A 82 14.01 8.34 18.77
CA CYS A 82 15.09 7.39 18.54
C CYS A 82 15.92 7.76 17.30
N ASN A 83 17.01 7.03 17.04
CA ASN A 83 17.91 7.31 15.92
C ASN A 83 17.42 6.79 14.56
N PHE A 84 16.22 6.23 14.47
CA PHE A 84 15.68 5.71 13.21
C PHE A 84 15.37 6.83 12.21
N ARG A 85 15.69 6.58 10.94
CA ARG A 85 15.45 7.50 9.82
C ARG A 85 14.68 6.80 8.70
N PHE A 86 13.88 7.57 7.97
CA PHE A 86 12.96 7.09 6.93
C PHE A 86 13.10 7.88 5.63
N HIS A 87 12.79 7.22 4.51
CA HIS A 87 12.73 7.85 3.18
C HIS A 87 11.44 8.64 2.94
N ARG A 88 10.35 8.35 3.68
CA ARG A 88 9.07 9.05 3.57
C ARG A 88 8.57 9.54 4.92
N LYS A 89 7.93 10.72 4.91
CA LYS A 89 7.28 11.30 6.10
C LYS A 89 6.18 10.40 6.68
N ASN A 90 5.41 9.72 5.83
CA ASN A 90 4.36 8.82 6.29
C ASN A 90 4.93 7.60 7.04
N ASP A 91 6.09 7.09 6.61
CA ASP A 91 6.72 5.94 7.27
C ASP A 91 7.20 6.34 8.67
N LEU A 92 7.74 7.55 8.83
CA LEU A 92 8.05 8.13 10.14
C LEU A 92 6.80 8.28 11.01
N LYS A 93 5.70 8.81 10.46
CA LYS A 93 4.42 8.96 11.21
C LYS A 93 3.87 7.62 11.70
N VAL A 94 3.98 6.57 10.89
CA VAL A 94 3.56 5.23 11.30
C VAL A 94 4.53 4.66 12.34
N HIS A 95 5.83 4.90 12.19
CA HIS A 95 6.83 4.47 13.15
C HIS A 95 6.66 5.13 14.52
N SER A 96 6.31 6.41 14.59
CA SER A 96 6.13 7.11 15.89
C SER A 96 5.07 6.46 16.79
N ARG A 97 4.14 5.68 16.19
CA ARG A 97 3.16 4.88 16.94
C ARG A 97 3.78 3.78 17.79
N VAL A 98 5.00 3.36 17.51
CA VAL A 98 5.75 2.42 18.36
C VAL A 98 6.03 3.04 19.71
N HIS A 99 6.30 4.34 19.76
CA HIS A 99 6.58 5.02 21.01
C HIS A 99 5.32 5.41 21.77
N THR A 100 4.26 5.82 21.06
CA THR A 100 2.98 6.20 21.69
C THR A 100 2.07 5.01 22.01
N GLY A 101 2.36 3.83 21.46
CA GLY A 101 1.47 2.66 21.54
C GLY A 101 0.18 2.78 20.71
N GLU A 102 0.02 3.82 19.88
CA GLU A 102 -1.21 4.05 19.11
C GLU A 102 -1.50 2.90 18.13
N LYS A 103 -2.66 2.25 18.32
CA LYS A 103 -3.17 1.17 17.45
C LYS A 103 -4.54 1.54 16.88
N PRO A 104 -4.61 2.43 15.87
CA PRO A 104 -5.88 2.97 15.37
C PRO A 104 -6.68 1.97 14.52
N TYR A 105 -6.06 0.87 14.08
CA TYR A 105 -6.73 -0.14 13.27
C TYR A 105 -7.15 -1.30 14.16
N LYS A 106 -8.44 -1.34 14.52
CA LYS A 106 -9.03 -2.36 15.39
C LYS A 106 -9.75 -3.44 14.57
N CYS A 107 -9.71 -4.68 15.03
CA CYS A 107 -10.55 -5.75 14.53
C CYS A 107 -11.96 -5.59 15.10
N GLY A 108 -12.98 -5.86 14.28
CA GLY A 108 -14.38 -5.86 14.73
C GLY A 108 -14.85 -7.19 15.30
N GLN A 109 -14.02 -8.25 15.21
CA GLN A 109 -14.38 -9.62 15.61
C GLN A 109 -13.61 -10.11 16.85
N CYS A 110 -12.57 -9.40 17.27
CA CYS A 110 -11.78 -9.68 18.47
C CYS A 110 -11.03 -8.44 18.94
N ASP A 111 -10.31 -8.54 20.05
CA ASP A 111 -9.57 -7.42 20.66
C ASP A 111 -8.26 -7.04 19.93
N PHE A 112 -7.96 -7.69 18.80
CA PHE A 112 -6.76 -7.38 18.04
C PHE A 112 -6.79 -5.95 17.50
N SER A 113 -5.68 -5.24 17.68
CA SER A 113 -5.47 -3.91 17.12
C SER A 113 -4.04 -3.73 16.64
N SER A 114 -3.83 -2.86 15.65
CA SER A 114 -2.50 -2.60 15.10
C SER A 114 -2.27 -1.15 14.70
N SER A 115 -0.99 -0.80 14.58
CA SER A 115 -0.51 0.51 14.13
C SER A 115 -0.56 0.69 12.60
N ARG A 116 -0.79 -0.40 11.83
CA ARG A 116 -0.79 -0.42 10.36
C ARG A 116 -2.02 -1.12 9.79
N ARG A 117 -2.69 -0.49 8.82
CA ARG A 117 -3.86 -1.08 8.13
C ARG A 117 -3.56 -2.45 7.53
N GLY A 118 -2.39 -2.63 6.91
CA GLY A 118 -2.00 -3.91 6.30
C GLY A 118 -1.96 -5.06 7.30
N ASN A 119 -1.53 -4.80 8.55
CA ASN A 119 -1.50 -5.82 9.59
C ASN A 119 -2.93 -6.20 10.01
N LEU A 120 -3.84 -5.23 10.10
CA LEU A 120 -5.26 -5.52 10.33
C LEU A 120 -5.84 -6.36 9.17
N MET A 121 -5.61 -5.97 7.91
CA MET A 121 -6.14 -6.74 6.76
C MET A 121 -5.61 -8.18 6.76
N TYR A 122 -4.32 -8.37 7.04
CA TYR A 122 -3.73 -9.70 7.17
C TYR A 122 -4.33 -10.49 8.35
N HIS A 123 -4.56 -9.83 9.49
CA HIS A 123 -5.23 -10.46 10.62
C HIS A 123 -6.67 -10.88 10.27
N LEU A 124 -7.41 -10.07 9.50
CA LEU A 124 -8.78 -10.41 9.10
C LEU A 124 -8.84 -11.67 8.24
N THR A 125 -7.82 -11.99 7.43
CA THR A 125 -7.81 -13.25 6.67
C THR A 125 -7.77 -14.49 7.55
N GLN A 126 -7.32 -14.35 8.80
CA GLN A 126 -7.30 -15.44 9.78
C GLN A 126 -8.71 -15.76 10.29
N HIS A 127 -9.63 -14.79 10.28
CA HIS A 127 -11.04 -15.02 10.60
C HIS A 127 -11.80 -15.64 9.43
N SER A 128 -11.43 -15.31 8.20
CA SER A 128 -12.04 -15.86 6.99
C SER A 128 -11.66 -17.31 6.70
N GLY A 129 -10.64 -17.85 7.38
CA GLY A 129 -10.14 -19.20 7.11
C GLY A 129 -9.41 -19.35 5.77
N ASP A 130 -9.07 -18.23 5.11
CA ASP A 130 -8.33 -18.19 3.85
C ASP A 130 -6.89 -18.67 4.11
N SER A 131 -6.70 -19.98 4.00
CA SER A 131 -5.44 -20.66 4.18
C SER A 131 -4.81 -20.95 2.82
N ILE A 132 -3.49 -20.80 2.75
CA ILE A 132 -2.68 -21.13 1.59
C ILE A 132 -2.30 -22.60 1.73
N LYS A 133 -2.80 -23.45 0.84
CA LYS A 133 -2.43 -24.87 0.80
C LYS A 133 -1.04 -25.02 0.16
N CYS A 134 -0.22 -25.91 0.71
CA CYS A 134 1.02 -26.31 0.08
C CYS A 134 0.69 -27.13 -1.19
N SER A 135 1.51 -26.97 -2.23
CA SER A 135 1.31 -27.69 -3.50
C SER A 135 1.86 -29.12 -3.48
N LYS A 136 2.59 -29.51 -2.42
CA LYS A 136 3.29 -30.81 -2.32
C LYS A 136 2.81 -31.66 -1.15
N CYS A 137 2.23 -31.06 -0.11
CA CYS A 137 1.72 -31.77 1.05
C CYS A 137 0.44 -31.10 1.58
N ASP A 138 -0.20 -31.73 2.57
CA ASP A 138 -1.44 -31.22 3.17
C ASP A 138 -1.25 -30.03 4.12
N TYR A 139 -0.01 -29.52 4.26
CA TYR A 139 0.26 -28.35 5.08
C TYR A 139 -0.51 -27.12 4.57
N THR A 140 -1.18 -26.44 5.49
CA THR A 140 -1.86 -25.18 5.20
C THR A 140 -1.26 -24.06 6.04
N ALA A 141 -1.02 -22.92 5.41
CA ALA A 141 -0.43 -21.76 6.05
C ALA A 141 -1.38 -20.59 5.98
N SER A 142 -1.58 -19.92 7.10
CA SER A 142 -2.37 -18.70 7.13
C SER A 142 -1.66 -17.46 6.55
N SER A 143 -0.42 -17.62 6.05
CA SER A 143 0.35 -16.58 5.36
C SER A 143 1.42 -17.10 4.41
N LYS A 144 1.78 -16.26 3.44
CA LYS A 144 2.89 -16.54 2.51
C LYS A 144 4.24 -16.66 3.23
N SER A 145 4.45 -15.91 4.32
CA SER A 145 5.70 -15.97 5.08
C SER A 145 5.86 -17.32 5.79
N LYS A 146 4.78 -17.83 6.41
CA LYS A 146 4.75 -19.17 7.00
C LYS A 146 4.95 -20.25 5.92
N MET A 147 4.28 -20.12 4.77
CA MET A 147 4.47 -21.05 3.64
C MET A 147 5.93 -21.04 3.12
N ARG A 148 6.58 -19.86 3.05
CA ARG A 148 8.01 -19.75 2.68
C ARG A 148 8.95 -20.30 3.75
N ALA A 149 8.58 -20.27 5.03
CA ALA A 149 9.35 -20.91 6.10
C ALA A 149 9.26 -22.43 5.97
N HIS A 150 8.04 -22.96 5.78
CA HIS A 150 7.79 -24.37 5.50
C HIS A 150 8.64 -24.92 4.34
N PHE A 151 8.78 -24.19 3.23
CA PHE A 151 9.67 -24.60 2.13
C PHE A 151 11.17 -24.48 2.44
N ARG A 152 11.59 -23.52 3.27
CA ARG A 152 13.03 -23.29 3.56
C ARG A 152 13.56 -24.22 4.64
N GLU A 153 12.72 -24.61 5.58
CA GLU A 153 13.08 -25.43 6.73
C GLU A 153 13.04 -26.94 6.41
N GLY A 154 12.83 -27.33 5.15
CA GLY A 154 12.70 -28.73 4.76
C GLY A 154 11.43 -29.40 5.28
N ASN A 155 10.49 -28.64 5.86
CA ASN A 155 9.24 -29.17 6.41
C ASN A 155 8.23 -29.62 5.34
N CYS A 156 8.66 -29.70 4.08
CA CYS A 156 7.88 -30.04 2.91
C CYS A 156 8.56 -31.15 2.11
N ASP A 157 8.87 -32.25 2.78
CA ASP A 157 9.38 -33.46 2.14
C ASP A 157 8.25 -34.48 1.96
N LEU A 158 7.79 -34.59 0.71
CA LEU A 158 7.21 -35.75 0.01
C LEU A 158 7.21 -35.42 -1.50
#